data_AF-A0A9N9JS19-F1
#
_entry.id   AF-A0A9N9JS19-F1
#
_cell.length_a   1.000
_cell.length_b   1.000
_cell.length_c   1.000
_cell.angle_alpha   90.00
_cell.angle_beta   90.00
_cell.angle_gamma   90.00
#
_symmetry.space_group_name_H-M   'P 1'
#
loop_
_entity.id
_entity.type
_entity.pdbx_description
1 polymer ?
#
loop_
_entity_poly.entity_id
_entity_poly.type
_entity_poly.pdbx_seq_one_letter_code
_entity_poly.pdbx_strand_id
1 'polypeptide(L)'
;KEAIYETKVNTQILLIVNGIYDTMHVKEKPKQSVNAILQNTFQALTFEKTGMQLSGESGGKSSKLGGSVFSFDEIYERLKEFKQNLTKNKHARSRLYFAKVDVQSCFESIDQERVLEIVRDVLKESEYAIHKYDIVCQKGSTIRSFYKYYADSTDDFPKFPTFARESAQKIPNSVFIDRVKESYLDREDILDLLEKHIKYNLIKV
;
A
#
# COMPACT_ATOMS: atom_id res chain seq x y z
N LYS A 1 -43.48 -5.18 -25.35
CA LYS A 1 -43.14 -6.11 -24.24
C LYS A 1 -41.63 -6.00 -24.03
N GLU A 2 -41.14 -4.78 -23.82
CA GLU A 2 -40.97 -4.09 -22.53
C GLU A 2 -39.88 -4.74 -21.68
N ALA A 3 -38.74 -4.06 -21.67
CA ALA A 3 -37.52 -4.37 -20.98
C ALA A 3 -37.68 -4.18 -19.47
N ILE A 4 -37.14 -5.12 -18.71
CA ILE A 4 -37.01 -5.01 -17.26
C ILE A 4 -35.82 -4.08 -17.00
N TYR A 5 -36.10 -2.86 -16.56
CA TYR A 5 -35.11 -1.99 -15.95
C TYR A 5 -35.00 -2.37 -14.47
N GLU A 6 -33.82 -2.84 -14.07
CA GLU A 6 -33.47 -3.13 -12.70
C GLU A 6 -33.26 -1.81 -11.94
N THR A 7 -34.29 -1.37 -11.22
CA THR A 7 -34.27 -0.15 -10.41
C THR A 7 -33.40 -0.38 -9.19
N LYS A 8 -32.30 0.40 -9.09
CA LYS A 8 -31.45 0.51 -7.90
C LYS A 8 -32.31 0.72 -6.65
N VAL A 9 -32.23 -0.22 -5.72
CA VAL A 9 -32.90 -0.14 -4.42
C VAL A 9 -32.16 0.89 -3.56
N ASN A 10 -32.70 2.11 -3.50
CA ASN A 10 -32.34 3.11 -2.48
C ASN A 10 -32.93 2.65 -1.14
N THR A 11 -32.10 2.06 -0.27
CA THR A 11 -32.52 1.66 1.07
C THR A 11 -32.80 2.91 1.91
N GLN A 12 -34.07 3.25 2.10
CA GLN A 12 -34.51 4.22 3.10
C GLN A 12 -34.57 3.51 4.47
N ILE A 13 -33.82 3.99 5.45
CA ILE A 13 -33.92 3.53 6.84
C ILE A 13 -34.87 4.47 7.57
N LEU A 14 -36.02 3.94 8.02
CA LEU A 14 -36.98 4.67 8.84
C LEU A 14 -36.66 4.43 10.32
N LEU A 15 -36.19 5.44 11.06
CA LEU A 15 -36.08 5.38 12.52
C LEU A 15 -37.34 5.97 13.14
N ILE A 16 -38.05 5.18 13.94
CA ILE A 16 -39.27 5.62 14.64
C ILE A 16 -38.89 6.07 16.06
N VAL A 17 -38.91 7.38 16.30
CA VAL A 17 -38.87 7.95 17.65
C VAL A 17 -39.93 9.05 17.74
N ASN A 18 -40.91 8.87 18.64
CA ASN A 18 -41.93 9.87 19.00
C ASN A 18 -42.71 10.50 17.82
N GLY A 19 -43.06 9.71 16.81
CA GLY A 19 -44.00 10.15 15.76
C GLY A 19 -43.47 11.20 14.77
N ILE A 20 -42.16 11.48 14.79
CA ILE A 20 -41.52 12.36 13.80
C ILE A 20 -40.92 11.47 12.70
N TYR A 21 -41.42 11.62 11.47
CA TYR A 21 -40.83 11.00 10.29
C TYR A 21 -39.62 11.83 9.84
N ASP A 22 -38.40 11.36 10.11
CA ASP A 22 -37.20 11.95 9.53
C ASP A 22 -36.64 11.02 8.46
N THR A 23 -36.79 11.41 7.19
CA THR A 23 -36.20 10.69 6.06
C THR A 23 -34.72 11.01 5.98
N MET A 24 -33.89 10.16 6.58
CA MET A 24 -32.45 10.21 6.37
C MET A 24 -32.12 9.78 4.93
N HIS A 25 -31.88 10.75 4.06
CA HIS A 25 -31.19 10.50 2.80
C HIS A 25 -29.75 10.08 3.12
N VAL A 26 -29.46 8.78 2.99
CA VAL A 26 -28.07 8.29 2.97
C VAL A 26 -27.41 8.93 1.75
N LYS A 27 -26.62 9.98 1.97
CA LYS A 27 -25.77 10.55 0.91
C LYS A 27 -24.91 9.41 0.37
N GLU A 28 -25.05 9.09 -0.91
CA GLU A 28 -24.17 8.14 -1.58
C GLU A 28 -22.72 8.54 -1.27
N LYS A 29 -21.94 7.63 -0.68
CA LYS A 29 -20.53 7.90 -0.41
C LYS A 29 -19.85 8.23 -1.74
N PRO A 30 -19.02 9.28 -1.80
CA PRO A 30 -18.30 9.61 -3.02
C PRO A 30 -17.48 8.40 -3.47
N LYS A 31 -17.55 8.08 -4.77
CA LYS A 31 -16.75 6.99 -5.34
C LYS A 31 -15.29 7.19 -4.98
N GLN A 32 -14.71 6.19 -4.32
CA GLN A 32 -13.30 6.23 -3.94
C GLN A 32 -12.42 6.24 -5.19
N SER A 33 -11.26 6.91 -5.11
CA SER A 33 -10.27 6.84 -6.18
C SER A 33 -9.67 5.43 -6.28
N VAL A 34 -9.18 5.04 -7.45
CA VAL A 34 -8.51 3.74 -7.64
C VAL A 34 -7.37 3.55 -6.62
N ASN A 35 -6.58 4.60 -6.38
CA ASN A 35 -5.50 4.55 -5.39
C ASN A 35 -6.02 4.35 -3.97
N ALA A 36 -7.18 4.91 -3.62
CA ALA A 36 -7.78 4.68 -2.31
C ALA A 36 -8.32 3.24 -2.17
N ILE A 37 -8.82 2.65 -3.26
CA ILE A 37 -9.29 1.26 -3.30
C ILE A 37 -8.10 0.30 -3.15
N LEU A 38 -7.01 0.54 -3.88
CA LEU A 38 -5.81 -0.30 -3.88
C LEU A 38 -4.89 -0.07 -2.68
N GLN A 39 -5.19 0.88 -1.79
CA GLN A 39 -4.31 1.25 -0.69
C GLN A 39 -3.98 0.08 0.23
N ASN A 40 -4.99 -0.74 0.58
CA ASN A 40 -4.81 -1.88 1.48
C ASN A 40 -4.00 -2.99 0.82
N THR A 41 -4.33 -3.31 -0.44
CA THR A 41 -3.56 -4.23 -1.28
C THR A 41 -2.09 -3.84 -1.41
N PHE A 42 -1.82 -2.56 -1.60
CA PHE A 42 -0.46 -2.04 -1.65
C PHE A 42 0.30 -2.27 -0.33
N GLN A 43 -0.37 -2.14 0.83
CA GLN A 43 0.26 -2.44 2.12
C GLN A 43 0.57 -3.94 2.26
N ALA A 44 -0.35 -4.83 1.88
CA ALA A 44 -0.10 -6.28 1.90
C ALA A 44 1.12 -6.67 1.05
N LEU A 45 1.23 -6.12 -0.16
CA LEU A 45 2.42 -6.31 -1.00
C LEU A 45 3.69 -5.72 -0.38
N THR A 46 3.58 -4.61 0.36
CA THR A 46 4.71 -3.99 1.07
C THR A 46 5.20 -4.88 2.23
N PHE A 47 4.27 -5.50 2.94
CA PHE A 47 4.57 -6.47 3.99
C PHE A 47 5.35 -7.67 3.43
N GLU A 48 4.84 -8.29 2.36
CA GLU A 48 5.51 -9.42 1.69
C GLU A 48 6.91 -9.06 1.23
N LYS A 49 7.06 -7.89 0.59
CA LYS A 49 8.37 -7.39 0.17
C LYS A 49 9.34 -7.26 1.33
N THR A 50 8.88 -6.72 2.46
CA THR A 50 9.72 -6.51 3.65
C THR A 50 10.10 -7.85 4.27
N GLY A 51 9.17 -8.80 4.38
CA GLY A 51 9.42 -10.16 4.82
C GLY A 51 10.49 -10.86 3.97
N MET A 52 10.36 -10.79 2.64
CA MET A 52 11.34 -11.36 1.70
C MET A 52 12.74 -10.71 1.79
N GLN A 53 12.82 -9.43 2.13
CA GLN A 53 14.10 -8.75 2.35
C GLN A 53 14.77 -9.20 3.66
N LEU A 54 13.98 -9.41 4.71
CA LEU A 54 14.45 -9.84 6.03
C LEU A 54 14.83 -11.33 6.09
N SER A 55 14.17 -12.19 5.31
CA SER A 55 14.43 -13.64 5.26
C SER A 55 15.76 -14.03 4.59
N GLY A 56 16.62 -13.06 4.25
CA GLY A 56 18.01 -13.33 3.96
C GLY A 56 18.33 -13.82 2.55
N GLU A 57 17.49 -13.59 1.53
CA GLU A 57 17.96 -13.57 0.13
C GLU A 57 18.80 -12.30 -0.17
N SER A 58 19.51 -11.80 0.83
CA SER A 58 20.53 -10.77 0.70
C SER A 58 21.75 -11.38 -0.01
N GLY A 59 21.82 -11.21 -1.33
CA GLY A 59 23.12 -11.21 -2.01
C GLY A 59 23.28 -11.97 -3.31
N GLY A 60 22.22 -12.38 -4.03
CA GLY A 60 22.47 -12.86 -5.41
C GLY A 60 21.38 -13.63 -6.14
N LYS A 61 20.25 -13.97 -5.52
CA LYS A 61 19.11 -14.54 -6.24
C LYS A 61 17.94 -13.57 -6.22
N SER A 62 17.44 -13.32 -7.41
CA SER A 62 16.40 -12.36 -7.74
C SER A 62 15.11 -12.68 -7.01
N SER A 63 14.90 -12.13 -5.80
CA SER A 63 13.55 -12.06 -5.25
C SER A 63 12.69 -11.34 -6.30
N LYS A 64 11.46 -11.81 -6.52
CA LYS A 64 10.58 -11.28 -7.60
C LYS A 64 10.35 -9.77 -7.48
N LEU A 65 10.60 -9.21 -6.30
CA LEU A 65 10.50 -7.78 -5.97
C LEU A 65 11.85 -7.11 -5.67
N GLY A 66 12.99 -7.77 -5.88
CA GLY A 66 14.31 -7.23 -5.50
C GLY A 66 14.65 -5.91 -6.19
N GLY A 67 14.24 -5.76 -7.46
CA GLY A 67 14.39 -4.52 -8.22
C GLY A 67 13.34 -3.45 -7.91
N SER A 68 12.22 -3.80 -7.27
CA SER A 68 11.08 -2.89 -7.10
C SER A 68 11.34 -1.84 -6.02
N VAL A 69 10.69 -0.69 -6.15
CA VAL A 69 10.78 0.44 -5.21
C VAL A 69 9.35 0.86 -4.86
N PHE A 70 8.99 0.83 -3.59
CA PHE A 70 7.61 1.13 -3.14
C PHE A 70 7.50 2.52 -2.51
N SER A 71 8.63 3.18 -2.22
CA SER A 71 8.64 4.55 -1.71
C SER A 71 9.90 5.30 -2.13
N PHE A 72 9.84 6.64 -2.11
CA PHE A 72 11.03 7.48 -2.31
C PHE A 72 12.09 7.27 -1.22
N ASP A 73 11.67 6.92 0.00
CA ASP A 73 12.58 6.64 1.10
C ASP A 73 13.48 5.43 0.79
N GLU A 74 12.94 4.40 0.10
CA GLU A 74 13.75 3.25 -0.36
C GLU A 74 14.82 3.64 -1.37
N ILE A 75 14.54 4.59 -2.28
CA ILE A 75 15.53 5.08 -3.25
C ILE A 75 16.69 5.74 -2.50
N TYR A 76 16.35 6.59 -1.53
CA TYR A 76 17.33 7.29 -0.73
C TYR A 76 18.21 6.32 0.06
N GLU A 77 17.63 5.33 0.74
CA GLU A 77 18.39 4.33 1.51
C GLU A 77 19.30 3.49 0.60
N ARG A 78 18.82 3.01 -0.56
CA ARG A 78 19.66 2.29 -1.54
C ARG A 78 20.85 3.13 -2.02
N LEU A 79 20.62 4.41 -2.31
CA LEU A 79 21.68 5.31 -2.76
C LEU A 79 22.69 5.61 -1.64
N LYS A 80 22.20 5.78 -0.42
CA LYS A 80 23.02 5.99 0.78
C LYS A 80 23.89 4.77 1.08
N GLU A 81 23.33 3.56 1.02
CA GLU A 81 24.06 2.29 1.16
C GLU A 81 25.12 2.14 0.06
N PHE A 82 24.77 2.40 -1.20
CA PHE A 82 25.71 2.39 -2.32
C PHE A 82 26.90 3.33 -2.08
N LYS A 83 26.64 4.57 -1.64
CA LYS A 83 27.67 5.54 -1.30
C LYS A 83 28.56 5.08 -0.14
N GLN A 84 27.97 4.50 0.90
CA GLN A 84 28.72 3.97 2.05
C GLN A 84 29.61 2.77 1.65
N ASN A 85 29.15 1.92 0.74
CA ASN A 85 29.94 0.80 0.25
C ASN A 85 31.11 1.26 -0.64
N LEU A 86 30.91 2.30 -1.46
CA LEU A 86 31.99 2.92 -2.22
C LEU A 86 33.10 3.49 -1.33
N THR A 87 32.74 4.12 -0.20
CA THR A 87 33.73 4.70 0.72
C THR A 87 34.47 3.62 1.51
N LYS A 88 33.79 2.56 1.96
CA LYS A 88 34.39 1.43 2.66
C LYS A 88 35.40 0.67 1.80
N ASN A 89 35.08 0.44 0.53
CA ASN A 89 35.90 -0.38 -0.38
C ASN A 89 37.06 0.39 -1.04
N LYS A 90 37.45 1.56 -0.52
CA LYS A 90 38.50 2.45 -1.08
C LYS A 90 38.25 2.90 -2.53
N HIS A 91 37.07 2.63 -3.10
CA HIS A 91 36.61 3.14 -4.39
C HIS A 91 36.11 4.59 -4.31
N ALA A 92 36.28 5.27 -3.17
CA ALA A 92 35.90 6.68 -3.01
C ALA A 92 36.50 7.63 -4.06
N ARG A 93 37.59 7.23 -4.73
CA ARG A 93 38.25 7.99 -5.80
C ARG A 93 38.04 7.42 -7.21
N SER A 94 37.25 6.35 -7.38
CA SER A 94 36.97 5.81 -8.71
C SER A 94 36.00 6.71 -9.47
N ARG A 95 36.21 6.85 -10.78
CA ARG A 95 35.29 7.55 -11.67
C ARG A 95 33.99 6.74 -11.78
N LEU A 96 32.86 7.37 -11.49
CA LEU A 96 31.53 6.77 -11.64
C LEU A 96 30.92 7.21 -12.97
N TYR A 97 30.10 6.33 -13.55
CA TYR A 97 29.32 6.59 -14.76
C TYR A 97 27.86 6.36 -14.46
N PHE A 98 26.98 7.15 -15.09
CA PHE A 98 25.54 7.02 -14.96
C PHE A 98 24.94 6.77 -16.34
N ALA A 99 24.09 5.76 -16.43
CA ALA A 99 23.22 5.53 -17.58
C ALA A 99 21.78 5.77 -17.13
N LYS A 100 21.05 6.60 -17.88
CA LYS A 100 19.61 6.76 -17.72
C LYS A 100 18.94 6.01 -18.86
N VAL A 101 18.01 5.14 -18.52
CA VAL A 101 17.20 4.38 -19.47
C VAL A 101 15.74 4.69 -19.16
N ASP A 102 15.00 5.11 -20.18
CA ASP A 102 13.57 5.36 -20.11
C ASP A 102 12.83 4.25 -20.86
N VAL A 103 11.82 3.64 -20.23
CA VAL A 103 11.00 2.59 -20.84
C VAL A 103 9.81 3.24 -21.57
N GLN A 104 9.72 3.02 -22.88
CA GLN A 104 8.62 3.53 -23.70
C GLN A 104 7.32 2.75 -23.45
N SER A 105 6.18 3.44 -23.42
CA SER A 105 4.85 2.83 -23.33
C SER A 105 4.71 1.76 -22.23
N CYS A 106 5.29 1.99 -21.05
CA CYS A 106 5.38 0.98 -19.98
C CYS A 106 4.01 0.50 -19.45
N PHE A 107 2.97 1.33 -19.53
CA PHE A 107 1.61 0.93 -19.15
C PHE A 107 0.90 0.12 -20.24
N GLU A 108 1.18 0.39 -21.52
CA GLU A 108 0.54 -0.28 -22.66
C GLU A 108 1.19 -1.62 -22.99
N SER A 109 2.50 -1.73 -22.73
CA SER A 109 3.33 -2.90 -23.05
C SER A 109 3.42 -3.92 -21.92
N ILE A 110 2.68 -3.73 -20.84
CA ILE A 110 2.72 -4.64 -19.69
C ILE A 110 2.01 -5.96 -20.01
N ASP A 111 2.72 -7.08 -19.82
CA ASP A 111 2.14 -8.42 -19.92
C ASP A 111 1.29 -8.68 -18.67
N GLN A 112 -0.03 -8.58 -18.84
CA GLN A 112 -1.00 -8.62 -17.75
C GLN A 112 -1.03 -9.99 -17.07
N GLU A 113 -0.97 -11.07 -17.84
CA GLU A 113 -0.91 -12.44 -17.34
C GLU A 113 0.34 -12.64 -16.49
N ARG A 114 1.49 -12.17 -16.98
CA ARG A 114 2.76 -12.28 -16.26
C ARG A 114 2.74 -11.51 -14.95
N VAL A 115 2.13 -10.33 -14.91
CA VAL A 115 1.97 -9.57 -13.67
C VAL A 115 1.14 -10.35 -12.66
N LEU A 116 0.03 -10.96 -13.08
CA LEU A 116 -0.83 -11.73 -12.18
C LEU A 116 -0.13 -12.97 -11.62
N GLU A 117 0.67 -13.66 -12.41
CA GLU A 117 1.53 -14.76 -11.93
C GLU A 117 2.50 -14.27 -10.85
N ILE A 118 3.18 -13.14 -11.09
CA ILE A 118 4.11 -12.56 -10.12
C ILE A 118 3.39 -12.21 -8.82
N VAL A 119 2.21 -11.58 -8.89
CA VAL A 119 1.42 -11.21 -7.71
C VAL A 119 0.99 -12.45 -6.92
N ARG A 120 0.47 -13.48 -7.59
CA ARG A 120 0.06 -14.76 -6.94
C ARG A 120 1.22 -15.44 -6.23
N ASP A 121 2.41 -15.33 -6.80
CA ASP A 121 3.62 -15.89 -6.22
C ASP A 121 4.18 -15.05 -5.07
N VAL A 122 3.96 -13.74 -5.08
CA VAL A 122 4.46 -12.80 -4.06
C VAL A 122 3.62 -12.85 -2.80
N LEU A 123 2.30 -12.93 -2.91
CA LEU A 123 1.38 -13.01 -1.77
C LEU A 123 1.43 -14.41 -1.15
N LYS A 124 2.00 -14.53 0.05
CA LYS A 124 2.22 -15.80 0.76
C LYS A 124 1.25 -16.00 1.91
N GLU A 125 0.97 -14.96 2.69
CA GLU A 125 0.01 -15.05 3.79
C GLU A 125 -1.42 -15.27 3.26
N SER A 126 -2.23 -16.00 4.01
CA SER A 126 -3.64 -16.22 3.66
C SER A 126 -4.52 -15.00 3.95
N GLU A 127 -4.17 -14.25 4.99
CA GLU A 127 -4.91 -13.08 5.47
C GLU A 127 -3.92 -12.02 5.94
N TYR A 128 -4.25 -10.75 5.76
CA TYR A 128 -3.43 -9.62 6.20
C TYR A 128 -4.23 -8.70 7.11
N ALA A 129 -3.65 -8.35 8.27
CA ALA A 129 -4.18 -7.32 9.15
C ALA A 129 -3.71 -5.94 8.68
N ILE A 130 -4.62 -5.08 8.24
CA ILE A 130 -4.31 -3.71 7.83
C ILE A 130 -4.63 -2.75 8.96
N HIS A 131 -3.61 -2.06 9.45
CA HIS A 131 -3.71 -1.11 10.54
C HIS A 131 -3.67 0.32 10.02
N LYS A 132 -4.53 1.18 10.58
CA LYS A 132 -4.50 2.62 10.34
C LYS A 132 -3.93 3.35 11.55
N TYR A 133 -2.97 4.24 11.32
CA TYR A 133 -2.35 5.03 12.37
C TYR A 133 -2.17 6.49 11.96
N ASP A 134 -2.16 7.39 12.94
CA ASP A 134 -1.85 8.80 12.71
C ASP A 134 -0.41 9.13 13.09
N ILE A 135 0.14 10.08 12.36
CA ILE A 135 1.42 10.70 12.64
C ILE A 135 1.19 12.18 12.80
N VAL A 136 1.59 12.71 13.96
CA VAL A 136 1.67 14.15 14.21
C VAL A 136 3.15 14.51 14.24
N CYS A 137 3.60 15.36 13.32
CA CYS A 137 4.99 15.81 13.29
C CYS A 137 5.09 17.32 13.22
N GLN A 138 6.13 17.85 13.86
CA GLN A 138 6.44 19.27 13.78
C GLN A 138 7.35 19.52 12.57
N LYS A 139 6.90 20.36 11.64
CA LYS A 139 7.72 20.83 10.52
C LYS A 139 7.94 22.33 10.67
N GLY A 140 9.07 22.71 11.25
CA GLY A 140 9.36 24.10 11.61
C GLY A 140 8.41 24.62 12.68
N SER A 141 7.69 25.71 12.41
CA SER A 141 6.70 26.28 13.33
C SER A 141 5.30 25.65 13.24
N THR A 142 5.06 24.78 12.24
CA THR A 142 3.72 24.23 12.00
C THR A 142 3.64 22.76 12.41
N ILE A 143 2.57 22.41 13.11
CA ILE A 143 2.21 21.03 13.41
C ILE A 143 1.41 20.47 12.24
N ARG A 144 1.84 19.33 11.68
CA ARG A 144 1.10 18.60 10.65
C ARG A 144 0.66 17.26 11.20
N SER A 145 -0.58 16.89 10.89
CA SER A 145 -1.14 15.58 11.19
C SER A 145 -1.61 14.92 9.91
N PHE A 146 -1.30 13.64 9.74
CA PHE A 146 -1.76 12.82 8.64
C PHE A 146 -1.81 11.35 9.07
N TYR A 147 -2.56 10.54 8.33
CA TYR A 147 -2.67 9.10 8.58
C TYR A 147 -1.87 8.30 7.57
N LYS A 148 -1.43 7.11 7.99
CA LYS A 148 -0.81 6.08 7.16
C LYS A 148 -1.41 4.72 7.50
N TYR A 149 -1.05 3.75 6.67
CA TYR A 149 -1.41 2.35 6.85
C TYR A 149 -0.15 1.51 6.90
N TYR A 150 -0.21 0.38 7.60
CA TYR A 150 0.74 -0.72 7.47
C TYR A 150 -0.03 -2.03 7.47
N ALA A 151 0.59 -3.07 6.94
CA ALA A 151 0.04 -4.43 6.94
C ALA A 151 0.90 -5.32 7.83
N ASP A 152 0.26 -6.32 8.40
CA ASP A 152 0.88 -7.37 9.19
C ASP A 152 0.28 -8.74 8.92
N SER A 153 0.97 -9.79 9.37
CA SER A 153 0.39 -11.14 9.42
C SER A 153 -0.65 -11.19 10.55
N THR A 154 -1.65 -12.04 10.39
CA THR A 154 -2.65 -12.32 11.45
C THR A 154 -2.12 -13.27 12.51
N ASP A 155 -1.05 -14.02 12.20
CA ASP A 155 -0.45 -15.01 13.10
C ASP A 155 0.51 -14.37 14.11
N ASP A 156 1.13 -13.27 13.72
CA ASP A 156 1.92 -12.43 14.61
C ASP A 156 1.08 -11.23 15.06
N PHE A 157 1.00 -10.98 16.37
CA PHE A 157 0.48 -9.72 16.91
C PHE A 157 1.65 -8.80 17.25
N PRO A 158 2.27 -8.10 16.29
CA PRO A 158 3.19 -7.04 16.65
C PRO A 158 2.38 -5.95 17.33
N LYS A 159 2.76 -5.71 18.58
CA LYS A 159 2.19 -4.61 19.36
C LYS A 159 2.58 -3.33 18.63
N PHE A 160 1.60 -2.52 18.21
CA PHE A 160 1.80 -1.19 17.63
C PHE A 160 2.97 -0.38 18.23
N PRO A 161 3.25 -0.41 19.55
CA PRO A 161 4.46 0.16 20.14
C PRO A 161 5.80 -0.23 19.48
N THR A 162 5.98 -1.49 19.07
CA THR A 162 7.20 -1.97 18.38
C THR A 162 7.30 -1.33 16.99
N PHE A 163 6.23 -1.42 16.20
CA PHE A 163 6.13 -0.78 14.89
C PHE A 163 6.38 0.73 14.97
N ALA A 164 5.77 1.41 15.95
CA ALA A 164 5.93 2.84 16.16
C ALA A 164 7.37 3.20 16.53
N ARG A 165 8.05 2.37 17.34
CA ARG A 165 9.46 2.57 17.69
C ARG A 165 10.38 2.46 16.48
N GLU A 166 10.17 1.48 15.62
CA GLU A 166 10.94 1.32 14.38
C GLU A 166 10.68 2.46 13.40
N SER A 167 9.41 2.85 13.25
CA SER A 167 8.99 3.96 12.40
C SER A 167 9.53 5.31 12.86
N ALA A 168 9.64 5.52 14.18
CA ALA A 168 10.18 6.75 14.76
C ALA A 168 11.66 6.99 14.43
N GLN A 169 12.43 5.93 14.13
CA GLN A 169 13.82 6.08 13.67
C GLN A 169 13.90 6.79 12.32
N LYS A 170 12.88 6.63 11.48
CA LYS A 170 12.81 7.22 10.13
C LYS A 170 12.19 8.62 10.14
N ILE A 171 11.30 8.90 11.11
CA ILE A 171 10.55 10.16 11.20
C ILE A 171 10.82 10.82 12.56
N PRO A 172 11.89 11.62 12.71
CA PRO A 172 12.19 12.29 13.96
C PRO A 172 11.12 13.32 14.32
N ASN A 173 10.98 13.63 15.61
CA ASN A 173 10.02 14.63 16.13
C ASN A 173 8.57 14.33 15.73
N SER A 174 8.18 13.06 15.79
CA SER A 174 6.83 12.62 15.47
C SER A 174 6.19 11.82 16.61
N VAL A 175 4.88 11.96 16.73
CA VAL A 175 4.02 11.21 17.64
C VAL A 175 3.16 10.29 16.80
N PHE A 176 3.20 9.00 17.14
CA PHE A 176 2.40 7.96 16.50
C PHE A 176 1.19 7.65 17.36
N ILE A 177 0.01 7.63 16.74
CA ILE A 177 -1.26 7.37 17.42
C ILE A 177 -1.90 6.14 16.78
N ASP A 178 -2.12 5.12 17.59
CA ASP A 178 -2.87 3.93 17.18
C ASP A 178 -4.36 4.27 17.10
N ARG A 179 -5.01 3.93 15.99
CA ARG A 179 -6.48 4.06 15.89
C ARG A 179 -7.21 2.80 16.34
N VAL A 180 -6.50 1.71 16.63
CA VAL A 180 -7.04 0.40 17.05
C VAL A 180 -8.09 -0.14 16.05
N LYS A 181 -8.07 0.38 14.83
CA LYS A 181 -8.99 -0.03 13.77
C LYS A 181 -8.23 -0.87 12.79
N GLU A 182 -8.50 -2.17 12.85
CA GLU A 182 -7.97 -3.19 11.97
C GLU A 182 -9.01 -3.52 10.89
N SER A 183 -8.55 -3.67 9.66
CA SER A 183 -9.32 -4.31 8.61
C SER A 183 -8.54 -5.51 8.12
N TYR A 184 -9.19 -6.66 8.10
CA TYR A 184 -8.62 -7.88 7.57
C TYR A 184 -8.88 -7.97 6.09
N LEU A 185 -7.93 -8.56 5.37
CA LEU A 185 -7.99 -8.69 3.93
C LEU A 185 -7.46 -10.06 3.51
N ASP A 186 -8.34 -10.85 2.93
CA ASP A 186 -8.00 -12.17 2.44
C ASP A 186 -7.13 -12.09 1.18
N ARG A 187 -6.23 -13.05 1.03
CA ARG A 187 -5.37 -13.17 -0.15
C ARG A 187 -6.18 -13.27 -1.44
N GLU A 188 -7.27 -14.03 -1.43
CA GLU A 188 -8.11 -14.20 -2.63
C GLU A 188 -8.82 -12.89 -3.01
N ASP A 189 -9.31 -12.12 -2.02
CA ASP A 189 -9.89 -10.80 -2.27
C ASP A 189 -8.86 -9.83 -2.88
N ILE A 190 -7.60 -9.90 -2.44
CA ILE A 190 -6.50 -9.12 -3.03
C ILE A 190 -6.28 -9.51 -4.48
N LEU A 191 -6.22 -10.81 -4.76
CA LEU A 191 -5.98 -11.33 -6.10
C LEU A 191 -7.10 -10.96 -7.05
N ASP A 192 -8.36 -11.09 -6.62
CA ASP A 192 -9.54 -10.71 -7.39
C ASP A 192 -9.56 -9.21 -7.68
N LEU A 193 -9.24 -8.39 -6.67
CA LEU A 193 -9.16 -6.94 -6.82
C LEU A 193 -8.07 -6.54 -7.82
N LEU A 194 -6.87 -7.14 -7.71
CA LEU A 194 -5.77 -6.88 -8.63
C LEU A 194 -6.06 -7.38 -10.04
N GLU A 195 -6.62 -8.57 -10.20
CA GLU A 195 -7.04 -9.10 -11.51
C GLU A 195 -8.04 -8.15 -12.17
N LYS A 196 -9.01 -7.65 -11.41
CA LYS A 196 -9.98 -6.67 -11.91
C LYS A 196 -9.31 -5.37 -12.34
N HIS A 197 -8.38 -4.86 -11.55
CA HIS A 197 -7.69 -3.60 -11.85
C HIS A 197 -6.61 -3.72 -12.94
N ILE A 198 -6.05 -4.91 -13.16
CA ILE A 198 -5.07 -5.15 -14.22
C ILE A 198 -5.77 -5.38 -15.55
N LYS A 199 -6.83 -6.21 -15.59
CA LYS A 199 -7.51 -6.58 -16.84
C LYS A 199 -8.65 -5.65 -17.25
N TYR A 200 -9.42 -5.13 -16.29
CA TYR A 200 -10.71 -4.48 -16.56
C TYR A 200 -10.74 -3.00 -16.14
N ASN A 201 -9.58 -2.37 -15.99
CA ASN A 201 -9.51 -0.94 -15.68
C ASN A 201 -9.71 -0.09 -16.94
N LEU A 202 -10.98 0.17 -17.26
CA LEU A 202 -11.36 1.10 -18.32
C LEU A 202 -11.26 2.53 -17.79
N ILE A 203 -10.20 3.24 -18.19
CA ILE A 203 -10.06 4.67 -17.93
C ILE A 203 -11.08 5.40 -18.83
N LYS A 204 -12.02 6.10 -18.22
CA LYS A 204 -12.96 6.95 -18.96
C LYS A 204 -12.21 8.21 -19.42
N VAL A 205 -12.02 8.34 -20.73
CA VAL A 205 -11.39 9.49 -21.39
C VAL A 205 -12.42 10.58 -21.63
#